data_AF-A0A0S3F334-F1
#
_entry.id   AF-A0A0S3F334-F1
#
_cell.length_a   1.000
_cell.length_b   1.000
_cell.length_c   1.000
_cell.angle_alpha   90.00
_cell.angle_beta   90.00
_cell.angle_gamma   90.00
#
_symmetry.space_group_name_H-M   'P 1'
#
loop_
_entity.id
_entity.type
_entity.pdbx_description
1 polymer ?
#
loop_
_entity_poly.entity_id
_entity_poly.type
_entity_poly.pdbx_seq_one_letter_code
_entity_poly.pdbx_strand_id
1 'polypeptide(L)' 'MAERPKLSLLRSDRRIVITQDADQFRVCVDPAPDGPDLTTTFPTYRSARGHAGGLRLVNRWPIIDQTCGEGLSK' A
#
# COMPACT_ATOMS: atom_id res chain seq x y z
N MET A 1 9.07 -33.53 -8.10
CA MET A 1 9.36 -32.44 -7.14
C MET A 1 8.04 -31.76 -6.84
N ALA A 2 7.45 -32.01 -5.68
CA ALA A 2 6.17 -31.41 -5.31
C ALA A 2 6.40 -29.93 -4.98
N GLU A 3 5.81 -29.03 -5.77
CA GLU A 3 5.75 -27.62 -5.44
C GLU A 3 5.05 -27.47 -4.09
N ARG A 4 5.84 -27.19 -3.05
CA ARG A 4 5.36 -26.84 -1.73
C ARG A 4 4.34 -25.69 -1.91
N PRO A 5 3.07 -25.83 -1.48
CA PRO A 5 2.17 -24.70 -1.49
C PRO A 5 2.82 -23.61 -0.65
N LYS A 6 3.16 -22.47 -1.28
CA LYS A 6 3.73 -21.32 -0.60
C LYS A 6 2.73 -20.91 0.47
N LEU A 7 3.06 -21.22 1.72
CA LEU A 7 2.46 -20.77 2.96
C LEU A 7 2.59 -19.24 3.14
N SER A 8 2.44 -18.45 2.07
CA SER A 8 2.62 -16.99 2.08
C SER A 8 1.33 -16.22 2.37
N LEU A 9 0.33 -16.88 2.96
CA LEU A 9 -0.96 -16.30 3.32
C LEU A 9 -1.12 -16.15 4.84
N LEU A 10 -0.01 -16.03 5.57
CA LEU A 10 -0.04 -15.40 6.88
C LEU A 10 -0.48 -13.95 6.65
N ARG A 11 -1.67 -13.59 7.14
CA ARG A 11 -2.35 -12.28 7.04
C ARG A 11 -1.51 -11.07 7.51
N SER A 12 -0.24 -11.25 7.83
CA SER A 12 0.61 -10.35 8.61
C SER A 12 1.65 -9.57 7.79
N ASP A 13 1.86 -9.88 6.51
CA ASP A 13 2.88 -9.22 5.68
C ASP A 13 2.34 -8.17 4.69
N ARG A 14 1.03 -7.91 4.72
CA ARG A 14 0.43 -6.90 3.83
C ARG A 14 0.74 -5.50 4.34
N ARG A 15 1.11 -4.62 3.43
CA ARG A 15 1.43 -3.22 3.69
C ARG A 15 0.65 -2.33 2.74
N ILE A 16 0.25 -1.17 3.22
CA ILE A 16 -0.42 -0.13 2.44
C ILE A 16 0.69 0.81 1.95
N VAL A 17 0.90 0.89 0.65
CA VAL A 17 1.94 1.73 0.06
C VAL A 17 1.28 3.00 -0.50
N ILE A 18 1.84 4.15 -0.16
CA ILE A 18 1.48 5.44 -0.75
C ILE A 18 2.63 5.85 -1.67
N THR A 19 2.38 5.90 -2.98
CA THR A 19 3.33 6.41 -3.97
C THR A 19 2.83 7.73 -4.54
N GLN A 20 3.74 8.57 -5.00
CA GLN A 20 3.41 9.74 -5.81
C GLN A 20 3.73 9.43 -7.27
N ASP A 21 2.75 9.62 -8.15
CA ASP A 21 2.87 9.47 -9.59
C ASP A 21 2.50 10.82 -10.22
N ALA A 22 3.52 11.56 -10.66
CA ALA A 22 3.40 12.95 -11.11
C ALA A 22 2.65 13.84 -10.08
N ASP A 23 1.46 14.32 -10.44
CA ASP A 23 0.60 15.18 -9.61
C ASP A 23 -0.45 14.41 -8.78
N GLN A 24 -0.38 13.07 -8.77
CA GLN A 24 -1.34 12.22 -8.07
C GLN A 24 -0.67 11.33 -7.01
N PHE A 25 -1.45 10.95 -6.00
CA PHE A 25 -1.03 10.07 -4.93
C PHE A 25 -1.79 8.76 -5.06
N ARG A 26 -1.08 7.67 -5.27
CA ARG A 26 -1.65 6.33 -5.37
C ARG A 26 -1.48 5.60 -4.05
N VAL A 27 -2.57 5.08 -3.52
CA VAL A 27 -2.58 4.14 -2.40
C VAL A 27 -2.82 2.76 -2.97
N CYS A 28 -1.97 1.79 -2.64
CA CYS A 28 -2.14 0.38 -2.99
C CYS A 28 -1.80 -0.52 -1.81
N VAL A 29 -2.17 -1.79 -1.89
CA VAL A 29 -1.83 -2.80 -0.90
C VAL A 29 -0.91 -3.83 -1.55
N ASP A 30 0.22 -4.09 -0.92
CA ASP A 30 1.24 -5.04 -1.37
C ASP A 30 1.49 -6.09 -0.28
N PRO A 31 1.44 -7.41 -0.58
CA PRO A 31 0.90 -7.99 -1.80
C PRO A 31 -0.60 -7.72 -1.97
N ALA A 32 -1.06 -7.68 -3.22
CA ALA A 32 -2.45 -7.42 -3.57
C ALA A 32 -3.40 -8.35 -2.80
N PRO A 33 -4.50 -7.83 -2.24
CA PRO A 33 -5.41 -8.63 -1.46
C PRO A 33 -6.18 -9.61 -2.34
N ASP A 34 -6.39 -10.84 -1.86
CA ASP A 34 -7.39 -11.76 -2.41
C ASP A 34 -8.79 -11.16 -2.19
N GLY A 35 -9.28 -10.39 -3.16
CA GLY A 35 -10.56 -9.71 -3.05
C GLY A 35 -10.64 -8.44 -3.90
N PRO A 36 -11.48 -7.46 -3.50
CA PRO A 36 -11.66 -6.23 -4.25
C PRO A 36 -10.37 -5.44 -4.29
N ASP A 37 -10.10 -4.82 -5.44
CA ASP A 37 -8.94 -3.98 -5.62
C ASP A 37 -9.03 -2.76 -4.67
N LEU A 38 -8.12 -2.70 -3.69
CA LEU A 38 -8.02 -1.61 -2.73
C LEU A 38 -7.09 -0.50 -3.21
N THR A 39 -6.72 -0.50 -4.50
CA THR A 39 -5.93 0.57 -5.09
C THR A 39 -6.82 1.76 -5.36
N THR A 40 -6.39 2.95 -4.93
CA THR A 40 -7.10 4.19 -5.23
C THR A 40 -6.11 5.33 -5.43
N THR A 41 -6.35 6.16 -6.43
CA THR A 41 -5.60 7.37 -6.70
C THR A 41 -6.32 8.59 -6.12
N PHE A 42 -5.54 9.53 -5.62
CA PHE A 42 -6.04 10.74 -4.97
C PHE A 42 -5.28 11.97 -5.52
N PRO A 43 -5.95 13.11 -5.65
CA PRO A 43 -5.32 14.35 -6.13
C PRO A 43 -4.43 15.02 -5.07
N THR A 44 -4.54 14.63 -3.79
CA THR A 44 -3.75 15.21 -2.70
C THR A 44 -3.22 14.15 -1.74
N TYR A 45 -2.04 14.40 -1.19
CA TYR A 45 -1.40 13.55 -0.20
C TYR A 45 -2.29 13.32 1.02
N ARG A 46 -2.97 14.38 1.47
CA ARG A 46 -3.88 14.33 2.63
C ARG A 46 -5.00 13.31 2.43
N SER A 47 -5.60 13.29 1.24
CA SER A 47 -6.66 12.33 0.91
C SER A 47 -6.14 10.90 0.84
N ALA A 48 -4.99 10.70 0.19
CA ALA A 48 -4.32 9.39 0.15
C ALA A 48 -3.99 8.87 1.55
N ARG A 49 -3.40 9.73 2.39
CA ARG A 49 -3.03 9.38 3.77
C ARG A 49 -4.25 9.08 4.64
N GLY A 50 -5.35 9.79 4.42
CA GLY A 50 -6.64 9.53 5.08
C GLY A 50 -7.20 8.16 4.71
N HIS A 51 -7.21 7.82 3.42
CA HIS A 51 -7.65 6.52 2.93
C HIS A 51 -6.76 5.38 3.47
N ALA A 52 -5.43 5.53 3.39
CA ALA A 52 -4.48 4.59 3.97
C ALA A 52 -4.67 4.42 5.49
N GLY A 53 -4.98 5.50 6.20
CA GLY A 53 -5.36 5.48 7.61
C GLY A 53 -6.59 4.62 7.88
N GLY A 54 -7.64 4.76 7.07
CA GLY A 54 -8.83 3.92 7.12
C GLY A 54 -8.52 2.44 6.88
N LEU A 55 -7.72 2.14 5.86
CA LEU A 55 -7.28 0.77 5.56
C LEU A 55 -6.48 0.16 6.73
N ARG A 56 -5.62 0.95 7.38
CA ARG A 56 -4.85 0.51 8.56
C ARG A 56 -5.76 0.23 9.75
N LEU A 57 -6.82 1.01 9.97
CA LEU A 57 -7.73 0.77 11.09
C LEU A 57 -8.50 -0.54 10.93
N VAL A 58 -8.93 -0.86 9.70
CA VAL A 58 -9.69 -2.08 9.41
C VAL A 58 -8.78 -3.31 9.37
N ASN A 59 -7.63 -3.21 8.70
CA ASN A 59 -6.80 -4.37 8.38
C ASN A 59 -5.53 -4.50 9.23
N ARG A 60 -5.19 -3.47 10.02
CA ARG A 60 -3.97 -3.37 10.84
C ARG A 60 -2.66 -3.48 10.05
N TRP A 61 -2.69 -3.22 8.76
CA TRP A 61 -1.51 -3.23 7.91
C TRP A 61 -0.64 -1.96 8.12
N PRO A 62 0.70 -2.09 8.14
CA PRO A 62 1.59 -0.94 8.15
C PRO A 62 1.40 -0.07 6.89
N ILE A 63 1.58 1.24 7.06
CA ILE A 63 1.56 2.20 5.95
C ILE A 63 3.01 2.54 5.61
N ILE A 64 3.39 2.34 4.36
CA ILE A 64 4.70 2.70 3.80
C ILE A 64 4.48 3.91 2.91
N ASP A 65 5.12 5.01 3.28
CA ASP A 65 5.08 6.25 2.52
C ASP A 65 6.30 6.34 1.61
N GLN A 66 6.09 6.26 0.30
CA GLN A 66 7.14 6.37 -0.71
C GLN A 66 7.08 7.71 -1.46
N THR A 67 6.31 8.68 -0.97
CA THR A 67 6.17 9.98 -1.62
C THR A 67 7.42 10.85 -1.45
N CYS A 68 8.20 10.65 -0.38
CA CYS A 68 9.45 11.38 -0.11
C CYS A 68 10.72 10.74 -0.70
N GLY A 69 10.61 9.74 -1.59
CA GLY A 69 11.75 8.97 -2.08
C GLY A 69 12.67 9.68 -3.10
N GLU A 70 12.21 10.76 -3.75
CA GLU A 70 12.97 11.51 -4.76
C GLU A 70 13.34 12.94 -4.30
N GLY A 71 13.86 13.09 -3.08
CA GLY A 71 14.12 14.43 -2.54
C GLY A 71 15.34 14.61 -1.64
N LEU A 72 16.27 13.66 -1.57
CA LEU A 72 17.49 13.77 -0.74
C LEU A 72 18.72 13.12 -1.39
N SER A 73 18.93 13.39 -2.68
CA SER A 73 20.27 13.34 -3.27
C SER A 73 20.70 14.78 -3.52
N LYS A 74 21.44 15.32 -2.55
CA LYS A 74 22.16 16.59 -2.65
C LYS A 74 23.35 16.46 -3.58
#